data_AF-A0AAE6FUV2-F1
#
_entry.id   AF-A0AAE6FUV2-F1
#
_cell.length_a   1.000
_cell.length_b   1.000
_cell.length_c   1.000
_cell.angle_alpha   90.00
_cell.angle_beta   90.00
_cell.angle_gamma   90.00
#
_symmetry.space_group_name_H-M   'P 1'
#
loop_
_entity.id
_entity.type
_entity.pdbx_description
1 polymer ?
#
loop_
_entity_poly.entity_id
_entity_poly.type
_entity_poly.pdbx_seq_one_letter_code
_entity_poly.pdbx_strand_id
1 'polypeptide(L)'
;MSAEVSSGALPRCALHPDALAGATCQRCGGFVCTACTTWVMGRMYCPPCAVRPEVNYLETFRLGLWGRRDGSAWLVGGVTVVLVGLALVALMAGDVGTTLACLGSAGVGVAFFLGMRWARMGLLAMPLLAMLITAQSLGAPALLFFIPLMVAVNVFRDTRSRLFFRLDVPERELHQLWDLRINNPLARHALSLSVGSLFLPVFAPLLSFFGVWSALTFVFAAMAMLALILGLVALRRVDPEARPPIGRRWEALGAVCLALVALALWGVLHRTRMVELFGGAVD
;
A
#
# COMPACT_ATOMS: atom_id res chain seq x y z
N MET A 1 -7.93 53.16 -26.22
CA MET A 1 -6.89 53.02 -27.26
C MET A 1 -6.29 51.64 -27.13
N SER A 2 -6.77 50.69 -27.93
CA SER A 2 -6.23 49.33 -27.99
C SER A 2 -5.00 49.38 -28.89
N ALA A 3 -3.81 49.16 -28.33
CA ALA A 3 -2.60 49.07 -29.14
C ALA A 3 -2.68 47.82 -30.01
N GLU A 4 -2.81 47.98 -31.32
CA GLU A 4 -2.72 46.88 -32.28
C GLU A 4 -1.28 46.37 -32.27
N VAL A 5 -1.06 45.24 -31.60
CA VAL A 5 0.23 44.54 -31.61
C VAL A 5 0.39 43.88 -32.97
N SER A 6 1.45 44.26 -33.70
CA SER A 6 1.80 43.64 -34.98
C SER A 6 1.83 42.11 -34.86
N SER A 7 1.18 41.41 -35.79
CA SER A 7 1.05 39.95 -35.81
C SER A 7 2.39 39.20 -35.88
N GLY A 8 3.47 39.88 -36.30
CA GLY A 8 4.84 39.38 -36.24
C GLY A 8 5.47 39.38 -34.84
N ALA A 9 4.89 40.10 -33.88
CA ALA A 9 5.40 40.23 -32.51
C ALA A 9 4.78 39.21 -31.52
N LEU A 10 3.78 38.44 -31.95
CA LEU A 10 3.15 37.43 -31.09
C LEU A 10 4.04 36.18 -30.97
N PRO A 11 4.19 35.60 -29.76
CA PRO A 11 4.98 34.39 -29.57
C PRO A 11 4.39 33.23 -30.39
N ARG A 12 5.27 32.47 -31.04
CA ARG A 12 4.93 31.31 -31.87
C ARG A 12 5.26 30.01 -31.16
N CYS A 13 4.59 28.93 -31.53
CA CYS A 13 4.87 27.63 -30.95
C CYS A 13 6.25 27.12 -31.38
N ALA A 14 7.02 26.61 -30.42
CA ALA A 14 8.35 26.04 -30.67
C ALA A 14 8.33 24.79 -31.56
N LEU A 15 7.19 24.08 -31.64
CA LEU A 15 7.00 22.89 -32.49
C LEU A 15 6.29 23.22 -33.81
N HIS A 16 5.48 24.28 -33.83
CA HIS A 16 4.70 24.71 -34.98
C HIS A 16 4.92 26.21 -35.20
N PRO A 17 5.95 26.62 -35.97
CA PRO A 17 6.28 28.02 -36.18
C PRO A 17 5.12 28.84 -36.74
N ASP A 18 4.23 28.21 -37.53
CA ASP A 18 3.09 28.89 -38.14
C ASP A 18 1.94 29.16 -37.15
N ALA A 19 1.92 28.47 -36.00
CA ALA A 19 0.89 28.60 -34.99
C ALA A 19 1.27 29.58 -33.87
N LEU A 20 0.31 30.42 -33.46
CA LEU A 20 0.46 31.28 -32.30
C LEU A 20 0.53 30.44 -31.02
N ALA A 21 1.39 30.86 -30.09
CA ALA A 21 1.49 30.24 -28.79
C ALA A 21 0.24 30.54 -27.96
N GLY A 22 -0.37 29.49 -27.42
CA GLY A 22 -1.49 29.59 -26.48
C GLY A 22 -1.04 29.55 -25.02
N ALA A 23 0.17 29.07 -24.75
CA ALA A 23 0.71 28.92 -23.40
C ALA A 23 2.23 28.70 -23.39
N THR A 24 2.79 28.60 -22.18
CA THR A 24 4.22 28.40 -21.94
C THR A 24 4.43 27.14 -21.10
N CYS A 25 5.37 26.27 -21.51
CA CYS A 25 5.70 25.06 -20.77
C CYS A 25 6.32 25.42 -19.40
N GLN A 26 5.75 24.90 -18.31
CA GLN A 26 6.23 25.20 -16.95
C GLN A 26 7.62 24.63 -16.60
N ARG A 27 8.18 23.76 -17.44
CA ARG A 27 9.51 23.16 -17.21
C ARG A 27 10.61 23.86 -17.99
N CYS A 28 10.48 23.97 -19.32
CA CYS A 28 11.52 24.55 -20.16
C CYS A 28 11.28 26.01 -20.56
N GLY A 29 10.12 26.59 -20.22
CA GLY A 29 9.76 27.95 -20.62
C GLY A 29 9.41 28.11 -22.11
N GLY A 30 9.40 27.03 -22.89
CA GLY A 30 9.08 27.08 -24.31
C GLY A 30 7.61 27.38 -24.60
N PHE A 31 7.34 28.19 -25.61
CA PHE A 31 5.99 28.52 -26.08
C PHE A 31 5.34 27.36 -26.84
N VAL A 32 4.09 27.04 -26.52
CA VAL A 32 3.31 25.95 -27.12
C VAL A 32 1.94 26.42 -27.59
N CYS A 33 1.51 25.98 -28.77
CA CYS A 33 0.13 26.18 -29.24
C CYS A 33 -0.82 25.26 -28.46
N THR A 34 -2.11 25.58 -28.47
CA THR A 34 -3.17 24.81 -27.77
C THR A 34 -3.16 23.32 -28.16
N ALA A 35 -2.92 23.01 -29.43
CA ALA A 35 -2.83 21.63 -29.93
C ALA A 35 -1.60 20.86 -29.39
N CYS A 36 -0.51 21.55 -29.04
CA CYS A 36 0.67 20.94 -28.43
C CYS A 36 0.63 20.94 -26.90
N THR A 37 -0.41 21.48 -26.26
CA THR A 37 -0.48 21.49 -24.81
C THR A 37 -0.75 20.09 -24.28
N THR A 38 0.07 19.66 -23.32
CA THR A 38 -0.13 18.39 -22.61
C THR A 38 -0.27 18.67 -21.13
N TRP A 39 -1.36 18.22 -20.53
CA TRP A 39 -1.64 18.40 -19.11
C TRP A 39 -1.20 17.16 -18.34
N VAL A 40 -0.27 17.34 -17.41
CA VAL A 40 0.24 16.28 -16.54
C VAL A 40 0.14 16.79 -15.10
N MET A 41 -0.58 16.07 -14.23
CA MET A 41 -0.77 16.44 -12.82
C MET A 41 -1.26 17.89 -12.62
N GLY A 42 -2.19 18.35 -13.47
CA GLY A 42 -2.73 19.72 -13.40
C GLY A 42 -1.75 20.83 -13.83
N ARG A 43 -0.60 20.49 -14.41
CA ARG A 43 0.37 21.43 -14.96
C ARG A 43 0.53 21.24 -16.46
N MET A 44 0.79 22.33 -17.16
CA MET A 44 0.92 22.32 -18.61
C MET A 44 2.38 22.19 -19.05
N TYR A 45 2.63 21.24 -19.94
CA TYR A 45 3.94 20.94 -20.50
C TYR A 45 3.90 20.90 -22.03
N CYS A 46 5.07 21.07 -22.64
CA CYS A 46 5.27 20.69 -24.04
C CYS A 46 5.43 19.16 -24.14
N PRO A 47 5.09 18.55 -25.30
CA PRO A 47 5.17 17.10 -25.49
C PRO A 47 6.52 16.48 -25.09
N PRO A 48 7.70 17.04 -25.43
CA PRO A 48 8.98 16.42 -25.04
C PRO A 48 9.26 16.54 -23.53
N CYS A 49 8.68 17.52 -22.83
CA CYS A 49 8.80 17.61 -21.37
C CYS A 49 7.80 16.68 -20.66
N ALA A 50 6.61 16.48 -21.21
CA ALA A 50 5.56 15.68 -20.60
C ALA A 50 5.90 14.19 -20.51
N VAL A 51 6.68 13.66 -21.45
CA VAL A 51 7.11 12.25 -21.45
C VAL A 51 8.25 11.98 -20.47
N ARG A 52 8.88 13.03 -19.89
CA ARG A 52 10.00 12.83 -18.98
C ARG A 52 9.55 12.18 -17.67
N PRO A 53 10.34 11.23 -17.13
CA PRO A 53 9.95 10.45 -15.96
C PRO A 53 9.81 11.31 -14.69
N GLU A 54 10.57 12.39 -14.58
CA GLU A 54 10.46 13.36 -13.47
C GLU A 54 9.19 14.23 -13.53
N VAL A 55 8.57 14.36 -14.70
CA VAL A 55 7.32 15.12 -14.90
C VAL A 55 6.12 14.20 -14.78
N ASN A 56 6.16 13.05 -15.48
CA ASN A 56 5.12 12.03 -15.45
C ASN A 56 5.59 10.79 -14.67
N TYR A 57 5.93 11.01 -13.40
CA TYR A 57 6.43 9.96 -12.52
C TYR A 57 5.35 8.91 -12.22
N LEU A 58 4.07 9.30 -12.20
CA LEU A 58 2.97 8.37 -12.00
C LEU A 58 2.85 7.39 -13.18
N GLU A 59 2.97 7.85 -14.42
CA GLU A 59 2.96 6.94 -15.57
C GLU A 59 4.16 5.99 -15.55
N THR A 60 5.34 6.52 -15.23
CA THR A 60 6.56 5.69 -15.05
C THR A 60 6.35 4.63 -13.96
N PHE A 61 5.74 5.03 -12.83
CA PHE A 61 5.38 4.14 -11.74
C PHE A 61 4.34 3.09 -12.16
N ARG A 62 3.30 3.48 -12.90
CA ARG A 62 2.27 2.59 -13.46
C ARG A 62 2.91 1.52 -14.33
N LEU A 63 3.75 1.93 -15.29
CA LEU A 63 4.45 1.03 -16.20
C LEU A 63 5.37 0.05 -15.46
N GLY A 64 6.05 0.51 -14.40
CA GLY A 64 6.89 -0.36 -13.56
C GLY A 64 6.13 -1.46 -12.80
N LEU A 65 4.82 -1.27 -12.59
CA LEU A 65 3.94 -2.25 -11.93
C LEU A 65 3.02 -3.00 -12.90
N TRP A 66 2.97 -2.58 -14.17
CA TRP A 66 2.02 -3.05 -15.16
C TRP A 66 2.27 -4.53 -15.50
N GLY A 67 1.28 -5.38 -15.24
CA GLY A 67 1.43 -6.83 -15.49
C GLY A 67 2.37 -7.56 -14.53
N ARG A 68 3.00 -6.87 -13.57
CA ARG A 68 3.92 -7.49 -12.61
C ARG A 68 3.12 -8.11 -11.46
N ARG A 69 3.41 -9.36 -11.10
CA ARG A 69 2.80 -10.04 -9.95
C ARG A 69 3.03 -9.24 -8.67
N ASP A 70 2.01 -9.15 -7.83
CA ASP A 70 2.00 -8.42 -6.58
C ASP A 70 1.85 -9.35 -5.37
N GLY A 71 1.78 -8.77 -4.18
CA GLY A 71 1.60 -9.54 -2.94
C GLY A 71 0.32 -10.36 -2.93
N SER A 72 -0.78 -9.84 -3.50
CA SER A 72 -2.04 -10.55 -3.60
C SER A 72 -1.97 -11.75 -4.54
N ALA A 73 -1.29 -11.62 -5.68
CA ALA A 73 -1.03 -12.77 -6.56
C ALA A 73 -0.27 -13.87 -5.82
N TRP A 74 0.81 -13.53 -5.10
CA TRP A 74 1.56 -14.52 -4.31
C TRP A 74 0.75 -15.13 -3.16
N LEU A 75 -0.07 -14.33 -2.47
CA LEU A 75 -0.98 -14.83 -1.44
C LEU A 75 -1.96 -15.85 -2.03
N VAL A 76 -2.63 -15.51 -3.13
CA VAL A 76 -3.57 -16.41 -3.82
C VAL A 76 -2.85 -17.67 -4.32
N GLY A 77 -1.63 -17.53 -4.85
CA GLY A 77 -0.80 -18.68 -5.25
C GLY A 77 -0.48 -19.60 -4.07
N GLY A 78 -0.10 -19.05 -2.91
CA GLY A 78 0.15 -19.83 -1.70
C GLY A 78 -1.11 -20.55 -1.20
N VAL A 79 -2.25 -19.85 -1.14
CA VAL A 79 -3.55 -20.46 -0.77
C VAL A 79 -3.95 -21.56 -1.74
N THR A 80 -3.67 -21.39 -3.04
CA THR A 80 -3.95 -22.40 -4.07
C THR A 80 -3.22 -23.71 -3.79
N VAL A 81 -1.95 -23.65 -3.36
CA VAL A 81 -1.19 -24.85 -2.99
C VAL A 81 -1.83 -25.58 -1.81
N VAL A 82 -2.27 -24.83 -0.79
CA VAL A 82 -2.97 -25.39 0.38
C VAL A 82 -4.29 -26.05 -0.05
N LEU A 83 -5.07 -25.41 -0.93
CA LEU A 83 -6.33 -25.95 -1.43
C LEU A 83 -6.15 -27.25 -2.22
N VAL A 84 -5.06 -27.39 -3.00
CA VAL A 84 -4.74 -28.65 -3.67
C VAL A 84 -4.46 -29.76 -2.66
N GLY A 85 -3.70 -29.48 -1.60
CA GLY A 85 -3.48 -30.42 -0.50
C GLY A 85 -4.77 -30.85 0.19
N LEU A 86 -5.66 -29.89 0.50
CA LEU A 86 -6.97 -30.17 1.09
C LEU A 86 -7.88 -30.98 0.16
N ALA A 87 -7.85 -30.71 -1.14
CA ALA A 87 -8.60 -31.50 -2.13
C ALA A 87 -8.20 -32.98 -2.13
N LEU A 88 -6.89 -33.26 -2.02
CA LEU A 88 -6.37 -34.63 -1.94
C LEU A 88 -6.82 -35.33 -0.65
N VAL A 89 -6.75 -34.64 0.50
CA VAL A 89 -7.22 -35.19 1.78
C VAL A 89 -8.72 -35.49 1.73
N ALA A 90 -9.53 -34.56 1.22
CA ALA A 90 -10.96 -34.76 1.05
C ALA A 90 -11.28 -35.92 0.09
N LEU A 91 -10.50 -36.08 -0.98
CA LEU A 91 -10.67 -37.16 -1.94
C LEU A 91 -10.39 -38.52 -1.28
N MET A 92 -9.32 -38.62 -0.47
CA MET A 92 -9.01 -39.84 0.29
C MET A 92 -10.08 -40.16 1.34
N ALA A 93 -10.75 -39.15 1.89
CA ALA A 93 -11.87 -39.30 2.82
C ALA A 93 -13.21 -39.62 2.12
N GLY A 94 -13.26 -39.59 0.77
CA GLY A 94 -14.49 -39.81 0.00
C GLY A 94 -15.47 -38.63 -0.01
N ASP A 95 -15.06 -37.43 0.46
CA ASP A 95 -15.89 -36.23 0.44
C ASP A 95 -15.78 -35.51 -0.91
N VAL A 96 -16.59 -35.96 -1.87
CA VAL A 96 -16.63 -35.42 -3.24
C VAL A 96 -16.96 -33.92 -3.26
N GLY A 97 -17.85 -33.45 -2.38
CA GLY A 97 -18.28 -32.05 -2.35
C GLY A 97 -17.12 -31.12 -1.99
N THR A 98 -16.40 -31.44 -0.92
CA THR A 98 -15.22 -30.68 -0.49
C THR A 98 -14.08 -30.78 -1.51
N THR A 99 -13.86 -31.96 -2.12
CA THR A 99 -12.88 -32.12 -3.20
C THR A 99 -13.17 -31.19 -4.37
N LEU A 100 -14.41 -31.17 -4.88
CA LEU A 100 -14.80 -30.31 -6.01
C LEU A 100 -14.66 -28.83 -5.67
N ALA A 101 -15.10 -28.42 -4.48
CA ALA A 101 -14.98 -27.04 -4.01
C ALA A 101 -13.51 -26.58 -3.95
N CYS A 102 -12.62 -27.43 -3.40
CA CYS A 102 -11.19 -27.12 -3.30
C CYS A 102 -10.51 -27.07 -4.67
N LEU A 103 -10.77 -28.03 -5.55
CA LEU A 103 -10.20 -28.06 -6.91
C LEU A 103 -10.69 -26.90 -7.77
N GLY A 104 -11.99 -26.58 -7.72
CA GLY A 104 -12.57 -25.43 -8.42
C GLY A 104 -11.93 -24.11 -7.95
N SER A 105 -11.82 -23.93 -6.63
CA SER A 105 -11.15 -22.77 -6.04
C SER A 105 -9.67 -22.69 -6.43
N ALA A 106 -8.96 -23.83 -6.43
CA ALA A 106 -7.57 -23.91 -6.84
C ALA A 106 -7.38 -23.57 -8.32
N GLY A 107 -8.26 -24.06 -9.20
CA GLY A 107 -8.23 -23.71 -10.63
C GLY A 107 -8.38 -22.22 -10.88
N VAL A 108 -9.31 -21.56 -10.17
CA VAL A 108 -9.43 -20.10 -10.20
C VAL A 108 -8.19 -19.41 -9.64
N GLY A 109 -7.61 -19.94 -8.55
CA GLY A 109 -6.37 -19.42 -7.96
C GLY A 109 -5.17 -19.48 -8.92
N VAL A 110 -4.99 -20.58 -9.64
CA VAL A 110 -3.97 -20.72 -10.70
C VAL A 110 -4.23 -19.71 -11.82
N ALA A 111 -5.47 -19.62 -12.32
CA ALA A 111 -5.84 -18.67 -13.36
C ALA A 111 -5.60 -17.20 -12.93
N PHE A 112 -5.87 -16.88 -11.67
CA PHE A 112 -5.58 -15.58 -11.07
C PHE A 112 -4.07 -15.32 -11.04
N PHE A 113 -3.25 -16.27 -10.58
CA PHE A 113 -1.79 -16.15 -10.51
C PHE A 113 -1.14 -15.96 -11.89
N LEU A 114 -1.75 -16.53 -12.94
CA LEU A 114 -1.34 -16.38 -14.33
C LEU A 114 -1.82 -15.05 -14.97
N GLY A 115 -2.65 -14.27 -14.28
CA GLY A 115 -3.14 -12.97 -14.77
C GLY A 115 -4.32 -13.06 -15.74
N MET A 116 -5.10 -14.15 -15.71
CA MET A 116 -6.30 -14.28 -16.54
C MET A 116 -7.43 -13.37 -16.04
N ARG A 117 -7.93 -12.45 -16.90
CA ARG A 117 -8.89 -11.39 -16.50
C ARG A 117 -10.16 -11.92 -15.82
N TRP A 118 -10.71 -13.05 -16.28
CA TRP A 118 -11.93 -13.65 -15.72
C TRP A 118 -11.73 -14.17 -14.29
N ALA A 119 -10.51 -14.54 -13.92
CA ALA A 119 -10.20 -15.13 -12.62
C ALA A 119 -10.40 -14.14 -11.46
N ARG A 120 -10.39 -12.81 -11.72
CA ARG A 120 -10.77 -11.80 -10.72
C ARG A 120 -12.21 -11.97 -10.25
N MET A 121 -13.13 -12.18 -11.20
CA MET A 121 -14.54 -12.44 -10.88
C MET A 121 -14.71 -13.83 -10.28
N GLY A 122 -13.95 -14.80 -10.79
CA GLY A 122 -13.88 -16.15 -10.21
C GLY A 122 -13.51 -16.13 -8.73
N LEU A 123 -12.54 -15.29 -8.32
CA LEU A 123 -12.09 -15.20 -6.92
C LEU A 123 -13.21 -14.73 -5.98
N LEU A 124 -14.15 -13.91 -6.47
CA LEU A 124 -15.33 -13.48 -5.72
C LEU A 124 -16.44 -14.54 -5.69
N ALA A 125 -16.64 -15.23 -6.82
CA ALA A 125 -17.71 -16.22 -6.95
C ALA A 125 -17.40 -17.55 -6.25
N MET A 126 -16.15 -18.00 -6.27
CA MET A 126 -15.76 -19.32 -5.78
C MET A 126 -16.04 -19.57 -4.29
N PRO A 127 -15.76 -18.63 -3.36
CA PRO A 127 -16.12 -18.84 -1.96
C PRO A 127 -17.61 -19.09 -1.74
N LEU A 128 -18.48 -18.41 -2.51
CA LEU A 128 -19.93 -18.58 -2.43
C LEU A 128 -20.38 -19.94 -3.00
N LEU A 129 -19.78 -20.35 -4.12
CA LEU A 129 -20.06 -21.65 -4.73
C LEU A 129 -19.56 -22.80 -3.85
N ALA A 130 -18.36 -22.68 -3.29
CA ALA A 130 -17.79 -23.63 -2.34
C ALA A 130 -18.67 -23.76 -1.09
N MET A 131 -19.14 -22.65 -0.53
CA MET A 131 -20.10 -22.63 0.57
C MET A 131 -21.37 -23.42 0.23
N LEU A 132 -21.96 -23.18 -0.95
CA LEU A 132 -23.18 -23.87 -1.38
C LEU A 132 -22.97 -25.39 -1.55
N ILE A 133 -21.87 -25.81 -2.19
CA ILE A 133 -21.56 -27.21 -2.45
C ILE A 133 -21.34 -27.98 -1.14
N THR A 134 -20.63 -27.36 -0.20
CA THR A 134 -20.26 -27.98 1.09
C THR A 134 -21.29 -27.79 2.20
N ALA A 135 -22.34 -26.98 1.99
CA ALA A 135 -23.32 -26.67 3.04
C ALA A 135 -24.01 -27.91 3.60
N GLN A 136 -24.28 -28.90 2.75
CA GLN A 136 -24.95 -30.14 3.15
C GLN A 136 -24.05 -31.03 4.03
N SER A 137 -22.74 -31.05 3.78
CA SER A 137 -21.79 -31.87 4.54
C SER A 137 -21.27 -31.17 5.79
N LEU A 138 -20.98 -29.87 5.71
CA LEU A 138 -20.36 -29.12 6.79
C LEU A 138 -21.37 -28.44 7.71
N GLY A 139 -22.60 -28.15 7.27
CA GLY A 139 -23.58 -27.41 8.07
C GLY A 139 -23.13 -25.98 8.37
N ALA A 140 -23.31 -25.53 9.62
CA ALA A 140 -22.96 -24.18 10.07
C ALA A 140 -21.48 -23.78 9.82
N PRO A 141 -20.48 -24.68 9.99
CA PRO A 141 -19.10 -24.42 9.58
C PRO A 141 -18.89 -23.92 8.14
N ALA A 142 -19.80 -24.17 7.20
CA ALA A 142 -19.72 -23.62 5.85
C ALA A 142 -19.73 -22.07 5.83
N LEU A 143 -20.23 -21.41 6.89
CA LEU A 143 -20.15 -19.95 7.02
C LEU A 143 -18.69 -19.44 7.10
N LEU A 144 -17.70 -20.28 7.38
CA LEU A 144 -16.29 -19.86 7.35
C LEU A 144 -15.81 -19.43 5.95
N PHE A 145 -16.52 -19.80 4.87
CA PHE A 145 -16.25 -19.31 3.52
C PHE A 145 -16.48 -17.80 3.34
N PHE A 146 -17.12 -17.11 4.29
CA PHE A 146 -17.15 -15.65 4.32
C PHE A 146 -15.76 -15.01 4.51
N ILE A 147 -14.83 -15.69 5.18
CA ILE A 147 -13.46 -15.20 5.37
C ILE A 147 -12.72 -15.04 4.02
N PRO A 148 -12.58 -16.10 3.18
CA PRO A 148 -11.95 -15.96 1.88
C PRO A 148 -12.73 -15.02 0.95
N LEU A 149 -14.06 -14.90 1.09
CA LEU A 149 -14.83 -13.91 0.34
C LEU A 149 -14.42 -12.47 0.69
N MET A 150 -14.28 -12.16 1.99
CA MET A 150 -13.82 -10.84 2.43
C MET A 150 -12.40 -10.54 1.94
N VAL A 151 -11.50 -11.53 1.96
CA VAL A 151 -10.17 -11.41 1.37
C VAL A 151 -10.25 -11.17 -0.13
N ALA A 152 -11.11 -11.91 -0.85
CA ALA A 152 -11.30 -11.76 -2.28
C ALA A 152 -11.84 -10.37 -2.65
N VAL A 153 -12.78 -9.81 -1.88
CA VAL A 153 -13.29 -8.43 -2.07
C VAL A 153 -12.17 -7.40 -1.88
N ASN A 154 -11.33 -7.57 -0.85
CA ASN A 154 -10.19 -6.69 -0.64
C ASN A 154 -9.19 -6.77 -1.80
N VAL A 155 -8.84 -7.98 -2.25
CA VAL A 155 -7.94 -8.19 -3.41
C VAL A 155 -8.56 -7.61 -4.70
N PHE A 156 -9.88 -7.74 -4.87
CA PHE A 156 -10.58 -7.23 -6.04
C PHE A 156 -10.60 -5.70 -6.10
N ARG A 157 -10.74 -5.04 -4.94
CA ARG A 157 -10.73 -3.58 -4.83
C ARG A 157 -9.33 -2.98 -4.85
N ASP A 158 -8.31 -3.79 -4.57
CA ASP A 158 -6.93 -3.32 -4.49
C ASP A 158 -6.42 -2.79 -5.85
N THR A 159 -5.93 -1.55 -5.83
CA THR A 159 -5.39 -0.86 -7.00
C THR A 159 -4.15 -1.59 -7.55
N ARG A 160 -3.32 -2.19 -6.70
CA ARG A 160 -2.13 -2.91 -7.16
C ARG A 160 -2.51 -4.17 -7.92
N SER A 161 -3.54 -4.88 -7.48
CA SER A 161 -4.12 -6.00 -8.21
C SER A 161 -4.67 -5.55 -9.58
N ARG A 162 -5.36 -4.40 -9.68
CA ARG A 162 -5.81 -3.84 -10.98
C ARG A 162 -4.67 -3.65 -11.97
N LEU A 163 -3.53 -3.11 -11.52
CA LEU A 163 -2.34 -2.95 -12.36
C LEU A 163 -1.73 -4.28 -12.82
N PHE A 164 -1.77 -5.32 -11.98
CA PHE A 164 -1.34 -6.66 -12.35
C PHE A 164 -2.17 -7.23 -13.52
N PHE A 165 -3.49 -7.00 -13.54
CA PHE A 165 -4.38 -7.43 -14.63
C PHE A 165 -4.42 -6.46 -15.83
N ARG A 166 -3.55 -5.45 -15.85
CA ARG A 166 -3.49 -4.43 -16.92
C ARG A 166 -4.85 -3.74 -17.14
N LEU A 167 -5.52 -3.42 -16.03
CA LEU A 167 -6.74 -2.63 -16.04
C LEU A 167 -6.40 -1.16 -15.84
N ASP A 168 -7.17 -0.28 -16.46
CA ASP A 168 -7.01 1.15 -16.27
C ASP A 168 -7.34 1.54 -14.84
N VAL A 169 -6.50 2.43 -14.29
CA VAL A 169 -6.57 2.91 -12.92
C VAL A 169 -6.61 4.44 -12.96
N PRO A 170 -7.56 5.07 -12.26
CA PRO A 170 -7.64 6.53 -12.24
C PRO A 170 -6.41 7.13 -11.55
N GLU A 171 -6.00 8.31 -12.01
CA GLU A 171 -4.82 9.03 -11.53
C GLU A 171 -4.78 9.18 -10.00
N ARG A 172 -5.94 9.45 -9.38
CA ARG A 172 -6.09 9.57 -7.92
C ARG A 172 -5.70 8.28 -7.17
N GLU A 173 -6.15 7.12 -7.64
CA GLU A 173 -5.82 5.84 -7.02
C GLU A 173 -4.33 5.50 -7.22
N LEU A 174 -3.77 5.84 -8.38
CA LEU A 174 -2.36 5.64 -8.68
C LEU A 174 -1.47 6.54 -7.79
N HIS A 175 -1.86 7.79 -7.58
CA HIS A 175 -1.21 8.69 -6.65
C HIS A 175 -1.28 8.17 -5.22
N GLN A 176 -2.45 7.68 -4.77
CA GLN A 176 -2.58 7.03 -3.46
C GLN A 176 -1.66 5.81 -3.33
N LEU A 177 -1.58 4.96 -4.35
CA LEU A 177 -0.71 3.79 -4.32
C LEU A 177 0.77 4.18 -4.30
N TRP A 178 1.15 5.21 -5.06
CA TRP A 178 2.49 5.80 -5.03
C TRP A 178 2.82 6.34 -3.63
N ASP A 179 1.87 7.05 -3.02
CA ASP A 179 2.00 7.55 -1.67
C ASP A 179 2.21 6.41 -0.68
N LEU A 180 1.51 5.29 -0.84
CA LEU A 180 1.58 4.16 0.10
C LEU A 180 2.86 3.33 -0.03
N ARG A 181 3.49 3.28 -1.22
CA ARG A 181 4.63 2.38 -1.50
C ARG A 181 5.97 3.09 -1.68
N ILE A 182 5.97 4.27 -2.28
CA ILE A 182 7.20 5.00 -2.64
C ILE A 182 7.38 6.23 -1.77
N ASN A 183 6.31 6.98 -1.50
CA ASN A 183 6.40 8.20 -0.72
C ASN A 183 6.71 7.88 0.75
N ASN A 184 7.97 8.04 1.14
CA ASN A 184 8.48 7.92 2.50
C ASN A 184 7.88 6.73 3.30
N PRO A 185 8.08 5.47 2.87
CA PRO A 185 7.51 4.30 3.55
C PRO A 185 7.98 4.16 5.00
N LEU A 186 9.17 4.70 5.33
CA LEU A 186 9.71 4.72 6.67
C LEU A 186 8.82 5.50 7.65
N ALA A 187 8.23 6.62 7.22
CA ALA A 187 7.31 7.41 8.06
C ALA A 187 6.10 6.56 8.49
N ARG A 188 5.54 5.80 7.55
CA ARG A 188 4.39 4.94 7.81
C ARG A 188 4.74 3.75 8.70
N HIS A 189 5.87 3.08 8.44
CA HIS A 189 6.34 1.99 9.29
C HIS A 189 6.65 2.47 10.71
N ALA A 190 7.31 3.62 10.85
CA ALA A 190 7.53 4.27 12.13
C ALA A 190 6.21 4.53 12.85
N LEU A 191 5.22 5.10 12.17
CA LEU A 191 3.91 5.37 12.76
C LEU A 191 3.19 4.09 13.20
N SER A 192 3.17 3.05 12.36
CA SER A 192 2.57 1.76 12.71
C SER A 192 3.27 1.10 13.90
N LEU A 193 4.60 1.15 13.97
CA LEU A 193 5.36 0.64 15.11
C LEU A 193 5.11 1.45 16.39
N SER A 194 5.01 2.79 16.30
CA SER A 194 4.68 3.65 17.44
C SER A 194 3.25 3.43 17.95
N VAL A 195 2.28 3.25 17.06
CA VAL A 195 0.91 2.90 17.44
C VAL A 195 0.89 1.51 18.09
N GLY A 196 1.61 0.55 17.50
CA GLY A 196 1.81 -0.79 18.07
C GLY A 196 2.41 -0.75 19.48
N SER A 197 3.40 0.11 19.72
CA SER A 197 4.09 0.19 21.01
C SER A 197 3.20 0.75 22.13
N LEU A 198 2.23 1.60 21.80
CA LEU A 198 1.25 2.15 22.76
C LEU A 198 0.23 1.13 23.27
N PHE A 199 0.05 0.00 22.59
CA PHE A 199 -0.86 -1.04 23.06
C PHE A 199 -0.32 -1.78 24.30
N LEU A 200 0.99 -1.68 24.61
CA LEU A 200 1.58 -2.33 25.79
C LEU A 200 0.88 -1.93 27.10
N PRO A 201 0.80 -0.64 27.50
CA PRO A 201 0.14 -0.26 28.75
C PRO A 201 -1.34 -0.65 28.80
N VAL A 202 -2.00 -0.76 27.66
CA VAL A 202 -3.42 -1.16 27.57
C VAL A 202 -3.57 -2.66 27.83
N PHE A 203 -2.74 -3.50 27.22
CA PHE A 203 -2.78 -4.95 27.43
C PHE A 203 -1.99 -5.42 28.67
N ALA A 204 -1.34 -4.49 29.36
CA ALA A 204 -0.53 -4.77 30.53
C ALA A 204 -1.20 -5.62 31.61
N PRO A 205 -2.41 -5.24 32.07
CA PRO A 205 -3.10 -5.97 33.11
C PRO A 205 -3.61 -7.33 32.62
N LEU A 206 -3.80 -7.50 31.31
CA LEU A 206 -4.26 -8.76 30.73
C LEU A 206 -3.11 -9.76 30.57
N LEU A 207 -1.93 -9.28 30.17
CA LEU A 207 -0.75 -10.10 29.94
C LEU A 207 -0.07 -10.56 31.24
N SER A 208 -0.25 -9.84 32.34
CA SER A 208 0.23 -10.26 33.66
C SER A 208 -0.38 -11.59 34.13
N PHE A 209 -1.62 -11.90 33.71
CA PHE A 209 -2.27 -13.21 33.99
C PHE A 209 -1.52 -14.40 33.38
N PHE A 210 -0.74 -14.19 32.33
CA PHE A 210 -0.06 -15.28 31.60
C PHE A 210 1.41 -15.42 31.98
N GLY A 211 1.94 -14.62 32.92
CA GLY A 211 3.34 -14.73 33.38
C GLY A 211 4.41 -14.31 32.36
N VAL A 212 4.04 -13.94 31.13
CA VAL A 212 4.97 -13.54 30.05
C VAL A 212 5.29 -12.03 30.07
N TRP A 213 4.85 -11.32 31.11
CA TRP A 213 4.83 -9.86 31.16
C TRP A 213 6.22 -9.21 31.02
N SER A 214 7.24 -9.77 31.66
CA SER A 214 8.58 -9.17 31.69
C SER A 214 9.28 -9.18 30.34
N ALA A 215 9.21 -10.28 29.58
CA ALA A 215 9.85 -10.37 28.26
C ALA A 215 9.15 -9.47 27.24
N LEU A 216 7.81 -9.42 27.29
CA LEU A 216 7.04 -8.66 26.32
C LEU A 216 7.27 -7.14 26.48
N THR A 217 7.39 -6.62 27.70
CA THR A 217 7.57 -5.18 27.90
C THR A 217 8.85 -4.64 27.26
N PHE A 218 9.95 -5.42 27.27
CA PHE A 218 11.19 -5.04 26.58
C PHE A 218 11.05 -5.05 25.05
N VAL A 219 10.27 -5.98 24.49
CA VAL A 219 9.99 -6.01 23.04
C VAL A 219 9.29 -4.72 22.59
N PHE A 220 8.28 -4.27 23.34
CA PHE A 220 7.57 -3.03 22.99
C PHE A 220 8.43 -1.77 23.20
N ALA A 221 9.29 -1.74 24.21
CA ALA A 221 10.28 -0.66 24.36
C ALA A 221 11.25 -0.62 23.17
N ALA A 222 11.76 -1.78 22.74
CA ALA A 222 12.61 -1.88 21.55
C ALA A 222 11.87 -1.44 20.27
N MET A 223 10.60 -1.82 20.12
CA MET A 223 9.75 -1.33 19.02
C MET A 223 9.57 0.19 19.06
N ALA A 224 9.35 0.79 20.22
CA ALA A 224 9.24 2.24 20.36
C ALA A 224 10.55 2.97 20.03
N MET A 225 11.70 2.44 20.47
CA MET A 225 13.02 2.97 20.09
C MET A 225 13.26 2.88 18.58
N LEU A 226 12.96 1.73 17.98
CA LEU A 226 13.07 1.55 16.53
C LEU A 226 12.14 2.52 15.78
N ALA A 227 10.90 2.68 16.25
CA ALA A 227 9.94 3.61 15.68
C ALA A 227 10.44 5.07 15.76
N LEU A 228 11.07 5.47 16.87
CA LEU A 228 11.68 6.78 17.03
C LEU A 228 12.81 7.01 16.02
N ILE A 229 13.74 6.06 15.89
CA ILE A 229 14.85 6.14 14.94
C ILE A 229 14.33 6.24 13.50
N LEU A 230 13.38 5.36 13.13
CA LEU A 230 12.77 5.37 11.80
C LEU A 230 12.01 6.68 11.53
N GLY A 231 11.31 7.22 12.53
CA GLY A 231 10.60 8.49 12.43
C GLY A 231 11.56 9.67 12.20
N LEU A 232 12.68 9.72 12.92
CA LEU A 232 13.71 10.76 12.73
C LEU A 232 14.39 10.66 11.35
N VAL A 233 14.72 9.44 10.91
CA VAL A 233 15.26 9.20 9.55
C VAL A 233 14.24 9.59 8.49
N ALA A 234 12.96 9.27 8.70
CA ALA A 234 11.88 9.63 7.80
C ALA A 234 11.70 11.15 7.69
N LEU A 235 11.83 11.90 8.79
CA LEU A 235 11.77 13.37 8.79
C LEU A 235 12.90 14.01 7.99
N ARG A 236 14.12 13.47 8.11
CA ARG A 236 15.27 13.97 7.33
C ARG A 236 15.15 13.73 5.83
N ARG A 237 14.31 12.76 5.42
CA ARG A 237 14.05 12.44 4.01
C ARG A 237 12.91 13.25 3.39
N VAL A 238 12.16 14.02 4.19
CA VAL A 238 11.09 14.85 3.65
C VAL A 238 11.70 15.99 2.84
N ASP A 239 11.36 16.05 1.57
CA ASP A 239 11.75 17.10 0.65
C ASP A 239 10.54 17.46 -0.22
N PRO A 240 9.85 18.58 0.07
CA PRO A 240 8.68 19.01 -0.69
C PRO A 240 9.05 19.55 -2.08
N GLU A 241 10.30 19.92 -2.31
CA GLU A 241 10.79 20.49 -3.58
C GLU A 241 11.31 19.41 -4.55
N ALA A 242 11.61 18.22 -4.03
CA ALA A 242 11.95 17.05 -4.83
C ALA A 242 10.88 16.77 -5.91
N ARG A 243 11.31 16.23 -7.05
CA ARG A 243 10.43 15.77 -8.12
C ARG A 243 10.70 14.29 -8.39
N PRO A 244 9.81 13.38 -7.96
CA PRO A 244 8.52 13.61 -7.28
C PRO A 244 8.64 14.09 -5.82
N PRO A 245 7.63 14.81 -5.28
CA PRO A 245 7.68 15.41 -3.95
C PRO A 245 7.67 14.35 -2.84
N ILE A 246 8.67 14.34 -1.97
CA ILE A 246 8.77 13.38 -0.86
C ILE A 246 8.10 13.99 0.37
N GLY A 247 6.89 13.51 0.67
CA GLY A 247 6.00 14.05 1.70
C GLY A 247 5.95 13.23 3.01
N ARG A 248 4.78 13.26 3.67
CA ARG A 248 4.46 12.58 4.95
C ARG A 248 5.15 13.14 6.21
N ARG A 249 5.49 14.43 6.22
CA ARG A 249 6.05 15.11 7.41
C ARG A 249 5.22 14.88 8.67
N TRP A 250 3.90 14.98 8.56
CA TRP A 250 2.98 14.82 9.69
C TRP A 250 2.94 13.39 10.24
N GLU A 251 3.02 12.37 9.38
CA GLU A 251 3.09 10.98 9.85
C GLU A 251 4.41 10.70 10.56
N ALA A 252 5.52 11.22 10.04
CA ALA A 252 6.84 11.05 10.66
C ALA A 252 6.94 11.80 12.01
N LEU A 253 6.41 13.03 12.09
CA LEU A 253 6.27 13.76 13.36
C LEU A 253 5.39 13.01 14.35
N GLY A 254 4.22 12.53 13.89
CA GLY A 254 3.31 11.73 14.71
C GLY A 254 3.97 10.47 15.25
N ALA A 255 4.74 9.76 14.43
CA ALA A 255 5.50 8.59 14.84
C ALA A 255 6.52 8.90 15.95
N VAL A 256 7.29 9.98 15.78
CA VAL A 256 8.27 10.45 16.78
C VAL A 256 7.59 10.81 18.09
N CYS A 257 6.52 11.61 18.05
CA CYS A 257 5.75 12.01 19.23
C CYS A 257 5.18 10.80 19.97
N LEU A 258 4.51 9.88 19.25
CA LEU A 258 3.92 8.68 19.85
C LEU A 258 4.98 7.73 20.43
N ALA A 259 6.14 7.59 19.78
CA ALA A 259 7.24 6.78 20.29
C ALA A 259 7.81 7.36 21.60
N LEU A 260 8.00 8.68 21.69
CA LEU A 260 8.45 9.34 22.91
C LEU A 260 7.45 9.17 24.06
N VAL A 261 6.15 9.30 23.78
CA VAL A 261 5.10 9.04 24.76
C VAL A 261 5.12 7.59 25.23
N ALA A 262 5.26 6.62 24.31
CA ALA A 262 5.35 5.21 24.65
C ALA A 262 6.57 4.89 25.54
N LEU A 263 7.73 5.47 25.23
CA LEU A 263 8.95 5.31 26.03
C LEU A 263 8.83 5.95 27.42
N ALA A 264 8.21 7.13 27.51
CA ALA A 264 7.96 7.79 28.80
C ALA A 264 7.00 6.96 29.67
N LEU A 265 5.90 6.46 29.09
CA LEU A 265 4.95 5.58 29.79
C LEU A 265 5.61 4.28 30.27
N TRP A 266 6.42 3.65 29.41
CA TRP A 266 7.19 2.46 29.77
C TRP A 266 8.16 2.75 30.92
N GLY A 267 8.89 3.87 30.86
CA GLY A 267 9.83 4.29 31.91
C GLY A 267 9.16 4.56 33.25
N VAL A 268 7.98 5.18 33.25
CA VAL A 268 7.17 5.40 34.46
C VAL A 268 6.69 4.06 35.04
N LEU A 269 6.17 3.16 34.20
CA LEU A 269 5.63 1.87 34.63
C LEU A 269 6.72 0.92 35.19
N HIS A 270 7.93 1.01 34.67
CA HIS A 270 9.07 0.20 35.10
C HIS A 270 10.04 0.93 36.03
N ARG A 271 9.71 2.14 36.50
CA ARG A 271 10.60 2.96 37.33
C ARG A 271 11.10 2.21 38.58
N THR A 272 10.20 1.55 39.31
CA THR A 272 10.54 0.80 40.53
C THR A 272 11.49 -0.35 40.23
N ARG A 273 11.20 -1.15 39.20
CA ARG A 273 12.08 -2.24 38.74
C ARG A 273 13.43 -1.75 38.25
N MET A 274 13.49 -0.60 37.58
CA MET A 274 14.76 -0.01 37.17
C MET A 274 15.57 0.47 38.37
N VAL A 275 14.93 1.04 39.39
CA VAL A 275 15.61 1.40 40.66
C VAL A 275 16.12 0.15 41.37
N GLU A 276 15.39 -0.96 41.37
CA GLU A 276 15.87 -2.23 41.95
C GLU A 276 17.05 -2.82 41.16
N LEU A 277 17.01 -2.78 39.82
CA LEU A 277 18.06 -3.34 38.95
C LEU A 277 19.34 -2.49 38.92
N PHE A 278 19.22 -1.17 38.92
CA PHE A 278 20.36 -0.24 38.80
C PHE A 278 20.77 0.40 40.13
N GLY A 279 19.90 0.38 41.14
CA GLY A 279 20.12 0.97 42.46
C GLY A 279 20.56 -0.04 43.51
N GLY A 280 21.22 -1.12 43.11
CA GLY A 280 21.90 -2.02 44.05
C GLY A 280 22.84 -1.23 44.96
N ALA A 281 22.50 -1.18 46.25
CA ALA A 281 23.27 -0.68 47.38
C ALA A 281 24.07 0.62 47.13
N VAL A 282 23.41 1.76 47.26
CA VAL A 282 24.10 2.94 47.83
C VAL A 282 24.06 2.76 49.34
N ASP A 283 24.93 1.88 49.85
CA ASP A 283 25.37 1.91 51.25
C ASP A 283 26.62 2.79 51.36
#